data_AF-A0A166R936-F1
#
_entry.id   AF-A0A166R936-F1
#
_cell.length_a   1.000
_cell.length_b   1.000
_cell.length_c   1.000
_cell.angle_alpha   90.00
_cell.angle_beta   90.00
_cell.angle_gamma   90.00
#
_symmetry.space_group_name_H-M   'P 1'
#
loop_
_entity.id
_entity.type
_entity.pdbx_description
1 polymer ?
#
loop_
_entity_poly.entity_id
_entity_poly.type
_entity_poly.pdbx_seq_one_letter_code
_entity_poly.pdbx_strand_id
1 'polypeptide(L)'
;MAYLFVSTPIHSASQPPSYPTMFITPTHPRYQKLLDLEPLTDHERNLQKALAEAQDRDLYFKGMVAGLQGAAVLPGRYCDMVRGHLAGNETAKKKKSNKVVGDRMPRLLTDAAFIEIVRDHESTMARKAAALEVQ
;
A
#
# COMPACT_ATOMS: atom_id res chain seq x y z
N MET A 1 -5.03 12.56 11.19
CA MET A 1 -4.89 13.54 10.08
C MET A 1 -3.52 14.25 10.02
N ALA A 2 -2.54 13.93 10.89
CA ALA A 2 -1.26 14.64 10.89
C ALA A 2 -0.36 14.37 9.66
N TYR A 3 -0.53 13.25 8.96
CA TYR A 3 0.31 12.82 7.84
C TYR A 3 0.12 13.62 6.53
N LEU A 4 -0.92 14.44 6.40
CA LEU A 4 -1.17 15.25 5.20
C LEU A 4 -0.54 16.65 5.27
N PHE A 5 -0.17 17.12 6.46
CA PHE A 5 0.29 18.50 6.69
C PHE A 5 1.74 18.59 7.19
N VAL A 6 2.35 17.45 7.52
CA VAL A 6 3.71 17.42 8.06
C VAL A 6 4.70 17.21 6.93
N SER A 7 5.62 18.16 6.75
CA SER A 7 6.67 18.14 5.72
C SER A 7 7.83 17.17 6.00
N THR A 8 7.73 16.37 7.07
CA THR A 8 8.77 15.39 7.42
C THR A 8 8.50 14.05 6.72
N PRO A 9 9.56 13.35 6.28
CA PRO A 9 9.42 12.06 5.64
C PRO A 9 8.76 11.05 6.58
N ILE A 10 7.76 10.35 6.05
CA ILE A 10 7.01 9.30 6.75
C ILE A 10 8.00 8.25 7.28
N HIS A 11 8.01 8.04 8.60
CA HIS A 11 8.83 7.03 9.26
C HIS A 11 8.07 5.73 9.43
N SER A 12 8.79 4.62 9.59
CA SER A 12 8.15 3.30 9.76
C SER A 12 7.23 3.27 10.99
N ALA A 13 7.51 4.06 12.02
CA ALA A 13 6.73 4.19 13.24
C ALA A 13 5.39 4.94 13.08
N SER A 14 5.18 5.72 12.01
CA SER A 14 3.91 6.43 11.82
C SER A 14 2.81 5.45 11.42
N GLN A 15 1.74 5.37 12.21
CA GLN A 15 0.61 4.49 11.91
C GLN A 15 -0.35 5.19 10.92
N PRO A 16 -0.71 4.52 9.81
CA PRO A 16 -1.75 5.01 8.92
C PRO A 16 -3.12 4.93 9.62
N PRO A 17 -4.12 5.67 9.12
CA PRO A 17 -5.50 5.52 9.59
C PRO A 17 -5.96 4.07 9.41
N SER A 18 -6.48 3.48 10.48
CA SER A 18 -7.12 2.17 10.43
C SER A 18 -8.58 2.35 10.01
N TYR A 19 -9.01 1.56 9.03
CA TYR A 19 -10.39 1.55 8.58
C TYR A 19 -11.08 0.28 9.10
N PRO A 20 -12.15 0.40 9.89
CA PRO A 20 -12.90 -0.77 10.32
C PRO A 20 -13.55 -1.41 9.09
N THR A 21 -13.18 -2.64 8.79
CA THR A 21 -13.89 -3.46 7.80
C THR A 21 -14.95 -4.29 8.51
N MET A 22 -16.06 -4.54 7.83
CA MET A 22 -17.11 -5.41 8.34
C MET A 22 -17.36 -6.53 7.33
N PHE A 23 -17.67 -7.72 7.81
CA PHE A 23 -17.98 -8.84 6.93
C PHE A 23 -19.27 -8.55 6.14
N ILE A 24 -19.15 -8.56 4.82
CA ILE A 24 -20.31 -8.49 3.93
C ILE A 24 -20.80 -9.92 3.74
N THR A 25 -22.01 -10.18 4.21
CA THR A 25 -22.65 -11.49 4.02
C THR A 25 -22.93 -11.72 2.54
N PRO A 26 -22.76 -12.97 2.05
CA PRO A 26 -23.10 -13.32 0.67
C PRO A 26 -24.53 -12.92 0.32
N THR A 27 -24.71 -12.44 -0.90
CA THR A 27 -26.03 -12.13 -1.46
C THR A 27 -26.71 -13.42 -1.83
N HIS A 28 -27.69 -13.83 -1.02
CA HIS A 28 -28.60 -14.91 -1.34
C HIS A 28 -29.93 -14.34 -1.84
N PRO A 29 -30.50 -14.86 -2.95
CA PRO A 29 -31.84 -14.51 -3.36
C PRO A 29 -32.83 -14.96 -2.29
N ARG A 30 -33.30 -14.03 -1.48
CA ARG A 30 -34.34 -14.28 -0.48
C ARG A 30 -35.68 -14.22 -1.18
N TYR A 31 -36.65 -15.01 -0.74
CA TYR A 31 -38.03 -14.92 -1.23
C TYR A 31 -38.23 -15.09 -2.74
N GLN A 32 -37.28 -15.74 -3.45
CA GLN A 32 -37.40 -16.00 -4.89
C GLN A 32 -38.75 -16.68 -5.22
N LYS A 33 -39.11 -17.67 -4.40
CA LYS A 33 -40.39 -18.38 -4.50
C LYS A 33 -41.60 -17.45 -4.46
N LEU A 34 -41.56 -16.32 -3.73
CA LEU A 34 -42.68 -15.37 -3.66
C LEU A 34 -42.74 -14.45 -4.88
N LEU A 35 -41.60 -14.19 -5.52
CA LEU A 35 -41.51 -13.44 -6.78
C LEU A 35 -41.94 -14.29 -7.99
N ASP A 36 -41.74 -15.61 -7.91
CA ASP A 36 -42.10 -16.56 -8.97
C ASP A 36 -43.61 -16.89 -9.00
N LEU A 37 -44.37 -16.56 -7.94
CA LEU A 37 -45.81 -16.79 -7.89
C LEU A 37 -46.56 -15.80 -8.77
N GLU A 38 -47.60 -16.26 -9.46
CA GLU A 38 -48.50 -15.39 -10.21
C GLU A 38 -49.45 -14.66 -9.24
N PRO A 39 -49.44 -13.31 -9.19
CA PRO A 39 -50.30 -12.56 -8.28
C PRO A 39 -51.75 -12.62 -8.74
N LEU A 40 -52.66 -12.94 -7.82
CA LEU A 40 -54.10 -13.03 -8.08
C LEU A 40 -54.80 -11.68 -7.88
N THR A 41 -54.23 -10.83 -7.02
CA THR A 41 -54.79 -9.50 -6.72
C THR A 41 -53.82 -8.37 -7.09
N ASP A 42 -54.37 -7.18 -7.35
CA ASP A 42 -53.55 -5.99 -7.60
C ASP A 42 -52.67 -5.64 -6.40
N HIS A 43 -53.14 -5.93 -5.19
CA HIS A 43 -52.36 -5.71 -3.97
C HIS A 43 -51.11 -6.61 -3.94
N GLU A 44 -51.25 -7.90 -4.24
CA GLU A 44 -50.12 -8.83 -4.32
C GLU A 44 -49.11 -8.42 -5.38
N ARG A 45 -49.59 -7.98 -6.56
CA ARG A 45 -48.72 -7.46 -7.61
C ARG A 45 -47.89 -6.26 -7.14
N ASN A 46 -48.52 -5.32 -6.42
CA ASN A 46 -47.81 -4.17 -5.86
C ASN A 46 -46.80 -4.56 -4.79
N LEU A 47 -47.12 -5.56 -3.95
CA LEU A 47 -46.19 -6.08 -2.95
C LEU A 47 -44.99 -6.79 -3.59
N GLN A 48 -45.21 -7.62 -4.61
CA GLN A 48 -44.12 -8.27 -5.35
C GLN A 48 -43.20 -7.24 -6.01
N LYS A 49 -43.77 -6.20 -6.63
CA LYS A 49 -42.99 -5.10 -7.20
C LYS A 49 -42.16 -4.37 -6.15
N ALA A 50 -42.76 -4.01 -5.02
CA ALA A 50 -42.04 -3.35 -3.93
C ALA A 50 -40.94 -4.25 -3.33
N LEU A 51 -41.16 -5.56 -3.27
CA LEU A 51 -40.16 -6.53 -2.80
C LEU A 51 -38.99 -6.65 -3.78
N ALA A 52 -39.25 -6.71 -5.09
CA ALA A 52 -38.20 -6.70 -6.11
C ALA A 52 -37.36 -5.41 -6.04
N GLU A 53 -38.01 -4.24 -5.97
CA GLU A 53 -37.32 -2.95 -5.84
C GLU A 53 -36.50 -2.83 -4.54
N ALA A 54 -36.96 -3.44 -3.44
CA ALA A 54 -36.20 -3.49 -2.20
C ALA A 54 -34.96 -4.39 -2.35
N GLN A 55 -35.08 -5.54 -3.00
CA GLN A 55 -33.96 -6.44 -3.25
C GLN A 55 -32.90 -5.80 -4.14
N ASP A 56 -33.31 -5.13 -5.21
CA ASP A 56 -32.38 -4.44 -6.11
C ASP A 56 -31.61 -3.33 -5.39
N ARG A 57 -32.30 -2.55 -4.54
CA ARG A 57 -31.64 -1.52 -3.71
C ARG A 57 -30.64 -2.13 -2.73
N ASP A 58 -31.00 -3.21 -2.06
CA ASP A 58 -30.11 -3.90 -1.12
C ASP A 58 -28.88 -4.47 -1.83
N LEU A 59 -29.05 -5.07 -3.01
CA LEU A 59 -27.95 -5.57 -3.83
C LEU A 59 -27.02 -4.44 -4.26
N TYR A 60 -27.58 -3.31 -4.69
CA TYR A 60 -26.82 -2.11 -5.04
C TYR A 60 -25.99 -1.60 -3.87
N PHE A 61 -26.60 -1.42 -2.69
CA PHE A 61 -25.87 -0.93 -1.52
C PHE A 61 -24.80 -1.91 -1.04
N LYS A 62 -25.07 -3.21 -1.06
CA LYS A 62 -24.05 -4.23 -0.74
C LYS A 62 -22.86 -4.16 -1.71
N GLY A 63 -23.12 -4.01 -3.01
CA GLY A 63 -22.08 -3.83 -4.02
C GLY A 63 -21.23 -2.58 -3.77
N MET A 64 -21.88 -1.46 -3.45
CA MET A 64 -21.20 -0.20 -3.13
C MET A 64 -20.32 -0.33 -1.87
N VAL A 65 -20.84 -0.93 -0.80
CA VAL A 65 -20.08 -1.16 0.44
C VAL A 65 -18.89 -2.10 0.19
N ALA A 66 -19.06 -3.14 -0.63
CA ALA A 66 -17.97 -4.02 -1.02
C ALA A 66 -16.86 -3.28 -1.78
N GLY A 67 -17.25 -2.40 -2.72
CA GLY A 67 -16.32 -1.53 -3.42
C GLY A 67 -15.55 -0.60 -2.47
N LEU A 68 -16.24 0.06 -1.55
CA LEU A 68 -15.64 0.95 -0.55
C LEU A 68 -14.66 0.21 0.36
N GLN A 69 -15.03 -0.98 0.85
CA GLN A 69 -14.14 -1.78 1.68
C GLN A 69 -12.92 -2.26 0.91
N GLY A 70 -13.09 -2.74 -0.33
CA GLY A 70 -11.96 -3.12 -1.19
C GLY A 70 -11.00 -1.96 -1.41
N ALA A 71 -11.53 -0.76 -1.68
CA ALA A 71 -10.75 0.47 -1.84
C ALA A 71 -10.04 0.91 -0.56
N ALA A 72 -10.52 0.54 0.63
CA ALA A 72 -9.87 0.84 1.90
C ALA A 72 -8.80 -0.21 2.29
N VAL A 73 -9.05 -1.50 2.02
CA VAL A 73 -8.16 -2.61 2.39
C VAL A 73 -6.88 -2.63 1.55
N LEU A 74 -6.98 -2.40 0.24
CA LEU A 74 -5.84 -2.47 -0.66
C LEU A 74 -4.74 -1.45 -0.32
N PRO A 75 -5.03 -0.16 -0.11
CA PRO A 75 -4.04 0.81 0.32
C PRO A 75 -3.48 0.50 1.69
N GLY A 76 -4.30 0.03 2.64
CA GLY A 76 -3.85 -0.39 3.96
C GLY A 76 -2.77 -1.46 3.86
N ARG A 77 -3.02 -2.51 3.08
CA ARG A 77 -2.06 -3.60 2.86
C ARG A 77 -0.79 -3.13 2.14
N TYR A 78 -0.93 -2.23 1.16
CA TYR A 78 0.21 -1.64 0.48
C TYR A 78 1.09 -0.83 1.44
N CYS A 79 0.48 0.03 2.26
CA CYS A 79 1.17 0.81 3.28
C CYS A 79 1.91 -0.09 4.27
N ASP A 80 1.33 -1.21 4.69
CA ASP A 80 2.01 -2.17 5.57
C ASP A 80 3.27 -2.77 4.93
N MET A 81 3.20 -3.14 3.65
CA MET A 81 4.37 -3.66 2.92
C MET A 81 5.48 -2.60 2.80
N VAL A 82 5.11 -1.38 2.38
CA VAL A 82 6.06 -0.26 2.24
C VAL A 82 6.73 0.06 3.58
N ARG A 83 5.96 0.05 4.67
CA ARG A 83 6.50 0.24 6.03
C ARG A 83 7.45 -0.88 6.43
N GLY A 84 7.16 -2.12 6.08
CA GLY A 84 8.09 -3.24 6.30
C GLY A 84 9.44 -3.02 5.60
N HIS A 85 9.42 -2.57 4.35
CA HIS A 85 10.64 -2.23 3.61
C HIS A 85 11.37 -1.04 4.24
N LEU A 86 10.63 -0.01 4.66
CA LEU A 86 11.19 1.17 5.30
C LEU A 86 11.85 0.81 6.64
N ALA A 87 11.19 0.02 7.49
CA ALA A 87 11.75 -0.47 8.75
C ALA A 87 13.02 -1.30 8.53
N GLY A 88 13.03 -2.15 7.49
CA GLY A 88 14.24 -2.88 7.09
C GLY A 88 15.38 -1.96 6.68
N ASN A 89 15.10 -0.88 5.95
CA ASN A 89 16.10 0.10 5.54
C ASN A 89 16.59 1.00 6.69
N GLU A 90 15.69 1.37 7.60
CA GLU A 90 16.00 2.17 8.79
C GLU A 90 16.86 1.37 9.79
N THR A 91 16.58 0.07 9.95
CA THR A 91 17.32 -0.81 10.86
C THR A 91 18.56 -1.47 10.25
N ALA A 92 18.65 -1.54 8.91
CA ALA A 92 19.85 -1.98 8.23
C ALA A 92 21.01 -1.05 8.61
N LYS A 93 21.99 -1.58 9.36
CA LYS A 93 23.25 -0.91 9.59
C LYS A 93 23.79 -0.51 8.21
N LYS A 94 23.95 0.80 7.98
CA LYS A 94 24.62 1.31 6.77
C LYS A 94 26.00 0.65 6.72
N LYS A 95 26.14 -0.45 5.98
CA LYS A 95 27.46 -0.96 5.61
C LYS A 95 28.12 0.22 4.94
N LYS A 96 29.27 0.66 5.46
CA LYS A 96 30.08 1.70 4.80
C LYS A 96 30.39 1.17 3.41
N SER A 97 29.57 1.59 2.46
CA SER A 97 29.76 1.30 1.06
C SER A 97 30.95 2.17 0.69
N ASN A 98 32.11 1.57 0.44
CA ASN A 98 33.27 2.28 -0.09
C ASN A 98 33.01 2.84 -1.51
N LYS A 99 31.77 2.83 -2.01
CA LYS A 99 31.42 3.45 -3.28
C LYS A 99 31.52 4.96 -3.15
N VAL A 100 32.30 5.55 -4.05
CA VAL A 100 32.47 7.01 -4.23
C VAL A 100 31.13 7.76 -4.29
N VAL A 101 30.06 7.11 -4.78
CA VAL A 101 28.68 7.67 -4.83
C VAL A 101 27.70 6.74 -4.11
N GLY A 102 27.96 6.42 -2.84
CA GLY A 102 27.08 5.56 -2.04
C GLY A 102 25.70 6.17 -1.75
N ASP A 103 25.61 7.49 -1.61
CA ASP A 103 24.42 8.18 -1.09
C ASP A 103 23.38 8.54 -2.15
N ARG A 104 23.65 8.25 -3.44
CA ARG A 104 22.78 8.58 -4.60
C ARG A 104 22.42 10.06 -4.77
N MET A 105 23.00 10.96 -3.97
CA MET A 105 22.85 12.39 -4.14
C MET A 105 23.81 12.92 -5.22
N PRO A 106 23.37 13.87 -6.06
CA PRO A 106 24.27 14.54 -6.99
C PRO A 106 25.36 15.28 -6.21
N ARG A 107 26.61 15.13 -6.63
CA ARG A 107 27.79 15.78 -6.04
C ARG A 107 28.50 16.60 -7.10
N LEU A 108 29.07 17.73 -6.67
CA LEU A 108 29.87 18.57 -7.53
C LEU A 108 31.27 17.97 -7.68
N LEU A 109 31.69 17.67 -8.91
CA LEU A 109 32.95 16.99 -9.18
C LEU A 109 34.18 17.84 -8.84
N THR A 110 34.01 19.15 -8.75
CA THR A 110 35.07 20.10 -8.37
C THR A 110 35.16 20.35 -6.87
N ASP A 111 34.24 19.77 -6.08
CA ASP A 111 34.25 19.93 -4.63
C ASP A 111 35.48 19.23 -4.02
N ALA A 112 36.21 19.92 -3.16
CA ALA A 112 37.41 19.41 -2.52
C ALA A 112 37.12 18.13 -1.71
N ALA A 113 35.97 18.10 -1.04
CA ALA A 113 35.53 16.92 -0.28
C ALA A 113 35.28 15.70 -1.18
N PHE A 114 34.80 15.91 -2.41
CA PHE A 114 34.60 14.82 -3.36
C PHE A 114 35.94 14.30 -3.91
N ILE A 115 36.88 15.20 -4.22
CA ILE A 115 38.21 14.84 -4.71
C ILE A 115 38.96 13.98 -3.68
N GLU A 116 38.88 14.30 -2.38
CA GLU A 116 39.47 13.48 -1.33
C GLU A 116 38.87 12.08 -1.25
N ILE A 117 37.54 11.96 -1.35
CA ILE A 117 36.84 10.66 -1.36
C ILE A 117 37.29 9.78 -2.53
N VAL A 118 37.50 10.38 -3.71
CA VAL A 118 38.00 9.66 -4.90
C VAL A 118 39.43 9.17 -4.69
N ARG A 119 40.33 10.03 -4.17
CA ARG A 119 41.72 9.66 -3.87
C ARG A 119 41.82 8.51 -2.86
N ASP A 120 41.03 8.56 -1.81
CA ASP A 120 40.95 7.49 -0.81
C ASP A 120 40.46 6.19 -1.45
N HIS A 121 39.43 6.26 -2.30
CA HIS A 121 38.93 5.10 -3.01
C HIS A 121 40.00 4.47 -3.92
N GLU A 122 40.69 5.27 -4.75
CA GLU A 122 41.76 4.79 -5.63
C GLU A 122 42.90 4.14 -4.85
N SER A 123 43.33 4.74 -3.73
CA SER A 123 44.38 4.17 -2.89
C SER A 123 43.98 2.82 -2.28
N THR A 124 42.71 2.67 -1.87
CA THR A 124 42.20 1.40 -1.33
C THR A 124 42.05 0.33 -2.41
N MET A 125 41.70 0.71 -3.65
CA MET A 125 41.63 -0.21 -4.78
C MET A 125 43.03 -0.69 -5.19
N ALA A 126 44.01 0.20 -5.25
CA ALA A 126 45.40 -0.15 -5.53
C ALA A 126 45.97 -1.13 -4.50
N ARG A 127 45.70 -0.89 -3.19
CA ARG A 127 46.11 -1.81 -2.11
C ARG A 127 45.46 -3.20 -2.22
N LYS A 128 44.19 -3.26 -2.62
CA LYS A 128 43.48 -4.54 -2.82
C LYS A 128 43.99 -5.28 -4.04
N ALA A 129 44.29 -4.58 -5.14
CA ALA A 129 44.89 -5.18 -6.33
C ALA A 129 46.27 -5.77 -6.02
N ALA A 130 47.13 -5.01 -5.33
CA ALA A 130 48.45 -5.48 -4.92
C ALA A 130 48.39 -6.69 -3.95
N ALA A 131 47.37 -6.76 -3.08
CA ALA A 131 47.18 -7.90 -2.18
C ALA A 131 46.68 -9.18 -2.90
N LEU A 132 46.07 -9.02 -4.08
CA LEU A 132 45.58 -10.15 -4.89
C LEU A 132 46.65 -10.72 -5.82
N GLU A 133 47.66 -9.94 -6.20
CA GLU A 133 48.80 -10.39 -7.02
C GLU A 133 49.87 -11.18 -6.25
N VAL A 134 49.75 -11.26 -4.92
CA VAL A 134 50.71 -11.94 -4.02
C VAL A 134 50.18 -13.31 -3.53
N GLN A 135 48.99 -13.73 -3.96
CA GLN A 135 48.43 -15.08 -3.75
C GLN A 135 48.52 -15.91 -5.02
#